data_AF-A0AAD7C1Z9-F1
#
_entry.id   AF-A0AAD7C1Z9-F1
#
_cell.length_a   1.000
_cell.length_b   1.000
_cell.length_c   1.000
_cell.angle_alpha   90.00
_cell.angle_beta   90.00
_cell.angle_gamma   90.00
#
_symmetry.space_group_name_H-M   'P 1'
#
loop_
_entity.id
_entity.type
_entity.pdbx_description
1 polymer ?
#
loop_
_entity_poly.entity_id
_entity_poly.type
_entity_poly.pdbx_seq_one_letter_code
_entity_poly.pdbx_strand_id
1 'polypeptide(L)'
;AWALYLALRRAESEDLREILTSLEEQDEGDDEPYKVIKLAVDKVLERTGFDADAAQAIRDCIVPIGPDVVDDGGCAVREATIFTRIYSPTNPAAIDVYLDYWYRARWTYVEFFCTVFYRLHRVICTDKLDSFTPQGPADMNGFRVFFELGLADVSPGRKWRAIDKRKFGIDEADARVIHEVLFGQPEGDSAPAGMISVKETLSLLLASVGVSFGAAVDPKDADDRDTFSMEPLRCDGLSANSARWLGKNIRRVSGEGAEGDDDNEDPEGAVDDGEDEEAEESEDEGW
;
A
#
# COMPACT_ATOMS: atom_id res chain seq x y z
N ALA A 1 -2.38 26.03 16.40
CA ALA A 1 -2.52 24.77 15.65
C ALA A 1 -3.26 24.99 14.33
N TRP A 2 -4.59 25.17 14.33
CA TRP A 2 -5.40 25.21 13.09
C TRP A 2 -4.92 26.18 12.00
N ALA A 3 -4.55 27.42 12.35
CA ALA A 3 -4.07 28.39 11.36
C ALA A 3 -2.74 27.97 10.71
N LEU A 4 -1.81 27.41 11.49
CA LEU A 4 -0.53 26.90 10.98
C LEU A 4 -0.73 25.65 10.13
N TYR A 5 -1.60 24.76 10.59
CA TYR A 5 -2.04 23.57 9.86
C TYR A 5 -2.62 23.92 8.47
N LEU A 6 -3.57 24.86 8.41
CA LEU A 6 -4.16 25.30 7.15
C LEU A 6 -3.15 26.00 6.24
N ALA A 7 -2.21 26.76 6.80
CA ALA A 7 -1.16 27.41 6.04
C ALA A 7 -0.22 26.38 5.40
N LEU A 8 0.24 25.39 6.18
CA LEU A 8 1.08 24.30 5.71
C LEU A 8 0.37 23.50 4.61
N ARG A 9 -0.87 23.04 4.86
CA ARG A 9 -1.67 22.31 3.88
C ARG A 9 -1.80 23.08 2.57
N ARG A 10 -2.14 24.38 2.64
CA ARG A 10 -2.28 25.21 1.44
C ARG A 10 -0.99 25.34 0.65
N ALA A 11 0.13 25.56 1.34
CA ALA A 11 1.43 25.68 0.68
C ALA A 11 1.78 24.38 -0.06
N GLU A 12 1.67 23.21 0.59
CA GLU A 12 1.99 21.94 -0.07
C GLU A 12 1.00 21.57 -1.18
N SER A 13 -0.28 21.93 -1.05
CA SER A 13 -1.27 21.74 -2.13
C SER A 13 -1.01 22.68 -3.32
N GLU A 14 -0.50 23.89 -3.08
CA GLU A 14 -0.11 24.83 -4.14
C GLU A 14 1.13 24.33 -4.87
N ASP A 15 2.15 23.90 -4.14
CA ASP A 15 3.36 23.27 -4.71
C ASP A 15 3.00 22.06 -5.60
N LEU A 16 2.12 21.17 -5.11
CA LEU A 16 1.63 20.03 -5.91
C LEU A 16 0.93 20.50 -7.19
N ARG A 17 0.10 21.54 -7.11
CA ARG A 17 -0.62 22.07 -8.26
C ARG A 17 0.34 22.63 -9.32
N GLU A 18 1.37 23.34 -8.89
CA GLU A 18 2.42 23.85 -9.78
C GLU A 18 3.15 22.70 -10.49
N ILE A 19 3.51 21.65 -9.76
CA ILE A 19 4.13 20.44 -10.34
C ILE A 19 3.21 19.82 -11.39
N LEU A 20 1.95 19.57 -11.05
CA LEU A 20 0.98 18.96 -11.98
C LEU A 20 0.77 19.81 -13.24
N THR A 21 0.67 21.14 -13.10
CA THR A 21 0.57 22.04 -14.26
C THR A 21 1.84 21.98 -15.12
N SER A 22 3.02 21.90 -14.51
CA SER A 22 4.28 21.80 -15.25
C SER A 22 4.39 20.48 -16.04
N LEU A 23 3.88 19.38 -15.50
CA LEU A 23 3.87 18.08 -16.17
C LEU A 23 2.86 18.06 -17.33
N GLU A 24 1.66 18.62 -17.14
CA GLU A 24 0.66 18.77 -18.21
C GLU A 24 1.18 19.57 -19.41
N GLU A 25 2.01 20.58 -19.16
CA GLU A 25 2.63 21.41 -20.22
C GLU A 25 3.75 20.70 -20.98
N GLN A 26 4.38 19.68 -20.38
CA GLN A 26 5.54 19.00 -20.97
C GLN A 26 5.17 17.88 -21.94
N ASP A 27 3.89 17.44 -21.99
CA ASP A 27 3.41 16.30 -22.81
C ASP A 27 4.28 15.04 -22.62
N GLU A 28 4.99 14.96 -21.49
CA GLU A 28 5.72 13.78 -21.06
C GLU A 28 4.68 12.83 -20.47
N GLY A 29 4.62 11.60 -20.97
CA GLY A 29 3.69 10.56 -20.51
C GLY A 29 3.88 10.14 -19.05
N ASP A 30 4.68 10.89 -18.28
CA ASP A 30 5.26 10.56 -16.98
C ASP A 30 4.41 11.04 -15.79
N ASP A 31 3.20 11.55 -16.03
CA ASP A 31 2.16 11.79 -15.01
C ASP A 31 1.64 10.51 -14.31
N GLU A 32 2.17 9.36 -14.69
CA GLU A 32 1.65 8.04 -14.34
C GLU A 32 1.41 7.84 -12.82
N PRO A 33 2.33 8.19 -11.89
CA PRO A 33 2.08 7.96 -10.47
C PRO A 33 0.94 8.83 -9.91
N TYR A 34 0.82 10.09 -10.33
CA TYR A 34 -0.25 10.97 -9.85
C TYR A 34 -1.63 10.53 -10.36
N LYS A 35 -1.70 10.10 -11.62
CA LYS A 35 -2.92 9.54 -12.22
C LYS A 35 -3.35 8.26 -11.50
N VAL A 36 -2.40 7.38 -11.18
CA VAL A 36 -2.66 6.14 -10.45
C VAL A 36 -3.16 6.41 -9.04
N ILE A 37 -2.50 7.30 -8.28
CA ILE A 37 -2.95 7.71 -6.95
C ILE A 37 -4.37 8.24 -7.01
N LYS A 38 -4.67 9.14 -7.95
CA LYS A 38 -6.01 9.71 -8.12
C LYS A 38 -7.06 8.63 -8.38
N LEU A 39 -6.81 7.72 -9.32
CA LEU A 39 -7.72 6.62 -9.64
C LEU A 39 -7.92 5.66 -8.47
N ALA A 40 -6.86 5.34 -7.73
CA ALA A 40 -6.95 4.48 -6.55
C ALA A 40 -7.79 5.14 -5.45
N VAL A 41 -7.59 6.44 -5.21
CA VAL A 41 -8.38 7.23 -4.24
C VAL A 41 -9.85 7.28 -4.65
N ASP A 42 -10.14 7.52 -5.92
CA ASP A 42 -11.51 7.56 -6.45
C ASP A 42 -12.26 6.25 -6.18
N LYS A 43 -11.64 5.11 -6.45
CA LYS A 43 -12.21 3.77 -6.16
C LYS A 43 -12.49 3.54 -4.67
N VAL A 44 -11.73 4.14 -3.77
CA VAL A 44 -12.01 4.06 -2.33
C VAL A 44 -13.21 4.94 -2.00
N LEU A 45 -13.22 6.20 -2.46
CA LEU A 45 -14.28 7.15 -2.15
C LEU A 45 -15.64 6.74 -2.73
N GLU A 46 -15.68 6.08 -3.87
CA GLU A 46 -16.91 5.51 -4.47
C GLU A 46 -17.62 4.48 -3.56
N ARG A 47 -16.89 3.87 -2.62
CA ARG A 47 -17.42 2.88 -1.66
C ARG A 47 -17.85 3.50 -0.33
N THR A 48 -17.64 4.80 -0.15
CA THR A 48 -17.98 5.53 1.09
C THR A 48 -19.37 6.16 1.02
N GLY A 49 -19.85 6.68 2.15
CA GLY A 49 -21.07 7.47 2.21
C GLY A 49 -20.92 8.95 1.84
N PHE A 50 -19.74 9.38 1.35
CA PHE A 50 -19.50 10.80 1.04
C PHE A 50 -20.26 11.26 -0.21
N ASP A 51 -20.82 12.47 -0.14
CA ASP A 51 -21.29 13.16 -1.33
C ASP A 51 -20.11 13.70 -2.16
N ALA A 52 -20.41 14.28 -3.34
CA ALA A 52 -19.38 14.75 -4.26
C ALA A 52 -18.49 15.85 -3.65
N ASP A 53 -19.06 16.74 -2.85
CA ASP A 53 -18.34 17.85 -2.23
C ASP A 53 -17.42 17.34 -1.11
N ALA A 54 -17.90 16.43 -0.27
CA ALA A 54 -17.11 15.78 0.77
C ALA A 54 -16.00 14.93 0.16
N ALA A 55 -16.30 14.13 -0.87
CA ALA A 55 -15.30 13.33 -1.58
C ALA A 55 -14.22 14.23 -2.20
N GLN A 56 -14.59 15.36 -2.81
CA GLN A 56 -13.62 16.33 -3.31
C GLN A 56 -12.76 16.93 -2.18
N ALA A 57 -13.36 17.26 -1.04
CA ALA A 57 -12.62 17.76 0.11
C ALA A 57 -11.58 16.75 0.64
N ILE A 58 -11.88 15.44 0.59
CA ILE A 58 -10.92 14.38 0.94
C ILE A 58 -9.80 14.29 -0.11
N ARG A 59 -10.11 14.35 -1.41
CA ARG A 59 -9.08 14.38 -2.47
C ARG A 59 -8.10 15.54 -2.26
N ASP A 60 -8.62 16.72 -1.96
CA ASP A 60 -7.82 17.92 -1.68
C ASP A 60 -7.01 17.82 -0.37
N CYS A 61 -7.20 16.76 0.42
CA CYS A 61 -6.38 16.49 1.60
C CYS A 61 -5.19 15.58 1.31
N ILE A 62 -5.15 14.91 0.15
CA ILE A 62 -4.10 13.95 -0.20
C ILE A 62 -3.09 14.67 -1.07
N VAL A 63 -1.86 14.79 -0.55
CA VAL A 63 -0.77 15.51 -1.21
C VAL A 63 0.38 14.56 -1.44
N PRO A 64 0.54 13.99 -2.65
CA PRO A 64 1.74 13.28 -3.03
C PRO A 64 2.92 14.24 -3.08
N ILE A 65 4.05 13.85 -2.51
CA ILE A 65 5.26 14.65 -2.33
C ILE A 65 6.39 13.91 -3.03
N GLY A 66 6.66 14.30 -4.29
CA GLY A 66 7.79 13.79 -5.06
C GLY A 66 7.80 12.27 -5.29
N PRO A 67 6.76 11.70 -5.95
CA PRO A 67 6.84 10.32 -6.43
C PRO A 67 8.02 10.17 -7.38
N ASP A 68 8.85 9.17 -7.14
CA ASP A 68 9.99 8.80 -7.98
C ASP A 68 9.79 7.38 -8.48
N VAL A 69 9.72 7.22 -9.80
CA VAL A 69 9.44 5.95 -10.47
C VAL A 69 10.48 5.74 -11.54
N VAL A 70 11.15 4.59 -11.49
CA VAL A 70 12.16 4.18 -12.46
C VAL A 70 11.65 2.98 -13.23
N ASP A 71 11.46 3.17 -14.53
CA ASP A 71 11.17 2.10 -15.48
C ASP A 71 12.44 1.58 -16.18
N ASP A 72 12.28 0.54 -17.00
CA ASP A 72 13.38 -0.01 -17.80
C ASP A 72 13.29 0.24 -19.31
N GLY A 73 12.51 1.24 -19.71
CA GLY A 73 12.20 1.54 -21.11
C GLY A 73 11.30 0.50 -21.78
N GLY A 74 10.88 -0.56 -21.06
CA GLY A 74 9.95 -1.59 -21.50
C GLY A 74 8.57 -1.51 -20.84
N CYS A 75 8.22 -0.35 -20.26
CA CYS A 75 6.99 -0.09 -19.49
C CYS A 75 6.87 -0.89 -18.17
N ALA A 76 7.93 -1.54 -17.69
CA ALA A 76 7.90 -2.24 -16.40
C ALA A 76 8.61 -1.43 -15.34
N VAL A 77 7.87 -0.95 -14.33
CA VAL A 77 8.46 -0.26 -13.19
C VAL A 77 9.35 -1.22 -12.40
N ARG A 78 10.60 -0.80 -12.19
CA ARG A 78 11.58 -1.51 -11.37
C ARG A 78 11.67 -0.96 -9.97
N GLU A 79 11.60 0.34 -9.83
CA GLU A 79 11.76 1.02 -8.55
C GLU A 79 10.67 2.07 -8.47
N ALA A 80 10.00 2.15 -7.33
CA ALA A 80 9.05 3.23 -7.07
C ALA A 80 9.13 3.61 -5.60
N THR A 81 9.36 4.90 -5.36
CA THR A 81 9.23 5.49 -4.04
C THR A 81 8.16 6.56 -4.11
N ILE A 82 7.07 6.35 -3.36
CA ILE A 82 5.93 7.28 -3.36
C ILE A 82 5.71 7.73 -1.93
N PHE A 83 5.89 9.03 -1.70
CA PHE A 83 5.61 9.66 -0.42
C PHE A 83 4.35 10.51 -0.55
N THR A 84 3.39 10.31 0.34
CA THR A 84 2.12 11.06 0.34
C THR A 84 1.78 11.50 1.74
N ARG A 85 1.28 12.73 1.88
CA ARG A 85 0.71 13.25 3.13
C ARG A 85 -0.80 13.37 3.01
N ILE A 86 -1.51 12.74 3.93
CA ILE A 86 -2.97 12.83 4.06
C ILE A 86 -3.29 13.75 5.23
N TYR A 87 -3.79 14.94 4.91
CA TYR A 87 -4.25 15.92 5.86
C TYR A 87 -5.62 15.52 6.44
N SER A 88 -5.82 15.66 7.75
CA SER A 88 -7.13 15.41 8.35
C SER A 88 -8.11 16.54 8.00
N PRO A 89 -9.28 16.27 7.43
CA PRO A 89 -10.30 17.31 7.21
C PRO A 89 -10.86 17.89 8.51
N THR A 90 -10.80 17.14 9.63
CA THR A 90 -11.48 17.48 10.89
C THR A 90 -10.54 17.91 12.01
N ASN A 91 -9.26 17.53 11.95
CA ASN A 91 -8.26 17.78 12.99
C ASN A 91 -6.99 18.43 12.41
N PRO A 92 -6.22 19.20 13.20
CA PRO A 92 -4.93 19.72 12.77
C PRO A 92 -3.87 18.60 12.84
N ALA A 93 -4.11 17.54 12.09
CA ALA A 93 -3.37 16.29 12.10
C ALA A 93 -3.13 15.82 10.66
N ALA A 94 -2.14 14.95 10.48
CA ALA A 94 -1.88 14.33 9.19
C ALA A 94 -1.32 12.92 9.36
N ILE A 95 -1.36 12.15 8.29
CA ILE A 95 -0.67 10.86 8.18
C ILE A 95 0.23 10.94 6.97
N ASP A 96 1.51 10.65 7.18
CA ASP A 96 2.41 10.40 6.06
C ASP A 96 2.35 8.92 5.71
N VAL A 97 2.31 8.61 4.42
CA VAL A 97 2.35 7.26 3.87
C VAL A 97 3.50 7.19 2.89
N TYR A 98 4.29 6.13 2.97
CA TYR A 98 5.46 5.93 2.13
C TYR A 98 5.44 4.53 1.54
N LEU A 99 5.52 4.42 0.22
CA LEU A 99 5.74 3.18 -0.50
C LEU A 99 7.20 3.09 -0.91
N ASP A 100 7.82 1.95 -0.63
CA ASP A 100 9.12 1.54 -1.14
C ASP A 100 8.94 0.23 -1.93
N TYR A 101 9.08 0.32 -3.24
CA TYR A 101 8.91 -0.80 -4.17
C TYR A 101 10.20 -1.02 -4.96
N TRP A 102 10.59 -2.29 -5.04
CA TRP A 102 11.71 -2.76 -5.84
C TRP A 102 11.39 -4.09 -6.49
N TYR A 103 11.68 -4.18 -7.78
CA TYR A 103 11.60 -5.38 -8.57
C TYR A 103 12.76 -5.45 -9.55
N ARG A 104 13.52 -6.55 -9.47
CA ARG A 104 14.60 -6.82 -10.41
C ARG A 104 14.69 -8.30 -10.75
N ALA A 105 14.37 -8.62 -11.99
CA ALA A 105 14.63 -9.94 -12.56
C ALA A 105 16.13 -10.07 -12.89
N ARG A 106 16.74 -11.17 -12.45
CA ARG A 106 18.11 -11.58 -12.79
C ARG A 106 18.06 -12.90 -13.53
N TRP A 107 19.20 -13.29 -14.11
CA TRP A 107 19.31 -14.58 -14.82
C TRP A 107 19.00 -15.78 -13.92
N THR A 108 19.31 -15.70 -12.62
CA THR A 108 19.23 -16.84 -11.69
C THR A 108 18.31 -16.62 -10.50
N TYR A 109 17.75 -15.41 -10.32
CA TYR A 109 16.87 -15.08 -9.19
C TYR A 109 16.03 -13.84 -9.50
N VAL A 110 15.04 -13.59 -8.66
CA VAL A 110 14.23 -12.36 -8.68
C VAL A 110 14.40 -11.66 -7.33
N GLU A 111 14.74 -10.38 -7.37
CA GLU A 111 14.69 -9.49 -6.21
C GLU A 111 13.32 -8.82 -6.21
N PHE A 112 12.56 -8.97 -5.13
CA PHE A 112 11.29 -8.29 -4.96
C PHE A 112 11.11 -7.89 -3.49
N PHE A 113 10.78 -6.62 -3.29
CA PHE A 113 10.18 -6.14 -2.05
C PHE A 113 9.21 -4.99 -2.33
N CYS A 114 8.17 -4.92 -1.52
CA CYS A 114 7.16 -3.89 -1.54
C CYS A 114 6.75 -3.63 -0.09
N THR A 115 7.09 -2.46 0.42
CA THR A 115 6.82 -2.08 1.80
C THR A 115 6.05 -0.77 1.83
N VAL A 116 4.94 -0.76 2.57
CA VAL A 116 4.21 0.46 2.87
C VAL A 116 4.47 0.82 4.33
N PHE A 117 4.85 2.06 4.58
CA PHE A 117 5.05 2.64 5.90
C PHE A 117 4.03 3.76 6.13
N TYR A 118 3.75 4.04 7.40
CA TYR A 118 2.94 5.17 7.80
C TYR A 118 3.54 5.90 9.01
N ARG A 119 3.28 7.19 9.15
CA ARG A 119 3.67 8.02 10.30
C ARG A 119 2.53 8.96 10.69
N LEU A 120 2.20 8.98 11.97
CA LEU A 120 1.09 9.78 12.50
C LEU A 120 1.57 11.14 13.03
N HIS A 121 0.97 12.22 12.55
CA HIS A 121 1.12 13.57 13.08
C HIS A 121 -0.15 13.97 13.82
N ARG A 122 -0.25 13.63 15.12
CA ARG A 122 -1.48 13.87 15.90
C ARG A 122 -1.81 15.36 16.09
N VAL A 123 -0.79 16.22 16.15
CA VAL A 123 -0.95 17.67 16.30
C VAL A 123 0.13 18.37 15.50
N ILE A 124 -0.28 19.14 14.49
CA ILE A 124 0.59 19.98 13.69
C ILE A 124 0.58 21.39 14.27
N CYS A 125 1.72 21.75 14.87
CA CYS A 125 1.97 23.06 15.47
C CYS A 125 3.17 23.76 14.83
N THR A 126 3.65 23.27 13.70
CA THR A 126 4.78 23.82 12.95
C THR A 126 4.30 24.35 11.61
N ASP A 127 5.09 25.23 11.01
CA ASP A 127 4.91 25.74 9.65
C ASP A 127 5.60 24.87 8.60
N LYS A 128 6.38 23.87 9.05
CA LYS A 128 7.05 22.86 8.22
C LYS A 128 6.97 21.50 8.90
N LEU A 129 6.69 20.48 8.13
CA LEU A 129 6.87 19.09 8.52
C LEU A 129 7.96 18.51 7.66
N ASP A 130 8.88 17.78 8.29
CA ASP A 130 9.97 17.16 7.57
C ASP A 130 9.43 16.11 6.59
N SER A 131 9.84 16.22 5.33
CA SER A 131 9.56 15.27 4.25
C SER A 131 10.63 14.17 4.17
N PHE A 132 11.27 13.83 5.28
CA PHE A 132 12.28 12.78 5.30
C PHE A 132 11.65 11.45 4.91
N THR A 133 12.10 10.89 3.79
CA THR A 133 11.95 9.47 3.50
C THR A 133 12.60 8.68 4.64
N PRO A 134 12.04 7.53 5.04
CA PRO A 134 12.64 6.68 6.05
C PRO A 134 14.03 6.22 5.58
N GLN A 135 15.08 6.94 5.98
CA GLN A 135 16.46 6.51 5.80
C GLN A 135 16.89 5.72 7.04
N GLY A 136 17.04 4.40 6.88
CA GLY A 136 17.47 3.49 7.95
C GLY A 136 16.38 2.49 8.37
N PRO A 137 16.54 1.80 9.51
CA PRO A 137 15.55 0.87 10.03
C PRO A 137 14.15 1.48 10.09
N ALA A 138 13.13 0.67 9.84
CA ALA A 138 11.71 1.05 9.71
C ALA A 138 11.17 1.96 10.83
N ASP A 139 11.78 1.90 12.01
CA ASP A 139 11.45 2.58 13.25
C ASP A 139 12.19 3.91 13.44
N MET A 140 13.05 4.32 12.50
CA MET A 140 13.63 5.67 12.48
C MET A 140 12.58 6.71 12.07
N ASN A 141 12.57 7.87 12.75
CA ASN A 141 11.72 9.04 12.46
C ASN A 141 10.21 8.84 12.62
N GLY A 142 9.78 7.84 13.40
CA GLY A 142 8.38 7.63 13.76
C GLY A 142 7.55 6.94 12.70
N PHE A 143 8.18 6.44 11.63
CA PHE A 143 7.52 5.53 10.69
C PHE A 143 7.27 4.18 11.34
N ARG A 144 6.19 3.54 10.87
CA ARG A 144 5.78 2.19 11.23
C ARG A 144 5.43 1.44 9.97
N VAL A 145 5.68 0.14 9.95
CA VAL A 145 5.31 -0.71 8.82
C VAL A 145 3.78 -0.88 8.80
N PHE A 146 3.17 -0.61 7.65
CA PHE A 146 1.79 -1.01 7.35
C PHE A 146 1.80 -2.48 6.93
N PHE A 147 2.50 -2.79 5.84
CA PHE A 147 2.79 -4.14 5.41
C PHE A 147 4.15 -4.21 4.71
N GLU A 148 4.72 -5.41 4.68
CA GLU A 148 5.91 -5.76 3.91
C GLU A 148 5.62 -7.03 3.12
N LEU A 149 5.95 -7.02 1.84
CA LEU A 149 5.89 -8.14 0.92
C LEU A 149 7.27 -8.26 0.27
N GLY A 150 7.78 -9.46 0.10
CA GLY A 150 9.07 -9.65 -0.57
C GLY A 150 9.39 -11.11 -0.84
N LEU A 151 10.57 -11.35 -1.40
CA LEU A 151 11.10 -12.69 -1.60
C LEU A 151 12.33 -12.89 -0.72
N ALA A 152 12.33 -13.96 0.10
CA ALA A 152 13.55 -14.43 0.75
C ALA A 152 14.43 -15.14 -0.26
N ASP A 153 15.70 -14.79 -0.29
CA ASP A 153 16.71 -15.63 -0.92
C ASP A 153 17.15 -16.70 0.08
N VAL A 154 16.87 -17.96 -0.22
CA VAL A 154 17.39 -19.07 0.60
C VAL A 154 18.82 -19.36 0.13
N SER A 155 19.73 -19.51 1.10
CA SER A 155 21.14 -19.87 0.89
C SER A 155 21.32 -21.05 -0.09
N PRO A 156 22.47 -21.11 -0.81
CA PRO A 156 22.58 -21.78 -2.09
C PRO A 156 22.46 -23.31 -1.98
N GLY A 157 21.33 -23.83 -2.44
CA GLY A 157 21.16 -25.21 -2.94
C GLY A 157 21.25 -25.26 -4.47
N ARG A 158 21.11 -26.45 -5.08
CA ARG A 158 21.21 -26.64 -6.55
C ARG A 158 20.12 -25.91 -7.36
N LYS A 159 19.02 -25.47 -6.75
CA LYS A 159 17.91 -24.76 -7.41
C LYS A 159 17.49 -23.57 -6.54
N TRP A 160 17.48 -22.36 -7.13
CA TRP A 160 16.90 -21.18 -6.49
C TRP A 160 15.41 -21.40 -6.25
N ARG A 161 14.90 -21.00 -5.08
CA ARG A 161 13.47 -21.06 -4.73
C ARG A 161 13.10 -19.76 -4.03
N ALA A 162 12.15 -19.03 -4.61
CA ALA A 162 11.52 -17.89 -3.96
C ALA A 162 10.68 -18.37 -2.77
N ILE A 163 10.91 -17.79 -1.60
CA ILE A 163 10.00 -17.91 -0.45
C ILE A 163 9.37 -16.55 -0.23
N ASP A 164 8.05 -16.50 -0.21
CA ASP A 164 7.32 -15.26 0.07
C ASP A 164 7.59 -14.82 1.52
N LYS A 165 8.12 -13.61 1.68
CA LYS A 165 8.14 -12.90 2.96
C LYS A 165 6.92 -12.00 3.02
N ARG A 166 6.15 -12.12 4.09
CA ARG A 166 4.98 -11.27 4.32
C ARG A 166 4.94 -10.86 5.79
N LYS A 167 4.71 -9.58 6.05
CA LYS A 167 4.55 -9.06 7.41
C LYS A 167 3.46 -7.99 7.42
N PHE A 168 2.49 -8.14 8.30
CA PHE A 168 1.47 -7.12 8.53
C PHE A 168 1.83 -6.38 9.82
N GLY A 169 1.99 -5.06 9.74
CA GLY A 169 2.55 -4.25 10.82
C GLY A 169 1.54 -3.42 11.62
N ILE A 170 0.25 -3.56 11.30
CA ILE A 170 -0.85 -2.87 11.97
C ILE A 170 -1.64 -3.86 12.82
N ASP A 171 -2.03 -3.44 14.02
CA ASP A 171 -3.03 -4.13 14.84
C ASP A 171 -4.36 -3.36 14.86
N GLU A 172 -5.37 -3.91 15.54
CA GLU A 172 -6.69 -3.29 15.66
C GLU A 172 -6.65 -1.91 16.35
N ALA A 173 -5.75 -1.73 17.33
CA ALA A 173 -5.63 -0.46 18.05
C ALA A 173 -5.02 0.61 17.14
N ASP A 174 -4.00 0.27 16.37
CA ASP A 174 -3.38 1.13 15.37
C ASP A 174 -4.38 1.53 14.28
N ALA A 175 -5.17 0.58 13.77
CA ALA A 175 -6.20 0.85 12.75
C ALA A 175 -7.24 1.87 13.23
N ARG A 176 -7.71 1.73 14.48
CA ARG A 176 -8.63 2.70 15.10
C ARG A 176 -7.98 4.07 15.27
N VAL A 177 -6.74 4.12 15.75
CA VAL A 177 -6.00 5.38 15.91
C VAL A 177 -5.80 6.09 14.57
N ILE A 178 -5.45 5.37 13.51
CA ILE A 178 -5.33 5.91 12.15
C ILE A 178 -6.65 6.57 11.72
N HIS A 179 -7.75 5.84 11.88
CA HIS A 179 -9.08 6.34 11.53
C HIS A 179 -9.45 7.61 12.30
N GLU A 180 -9.23 7.59 13.61
CA GLU A 180 -9.54 8.69 14.52
C GLU A 180 -8.66 9.93 14.27
N VAL A 181 -7.39 9.75 13.88
CA VAL A 181 -6.48 10.83 13.49
C VAL A 181 -6.99 11.55 12.24
N LEU A 182 -7.45 10.80 11.22
CA LEU A 182 -7.93 11.39 9.97
C LEU A 182 -9.32 11.98 10.09
N PHE A 183 -10.26 11.28 10.71
CA PHE A 183 -11.68 11.64 10.64
C PHE A 183 -12.27 12.09 11.98
N GLY A 184 -11.55 11.90 13.09
CA GLY A 184 -12.01 12.23 14.44
C GLY A 184 -12.85 11.11 15.07
N GLN A 185 -13.50 11.45 16.18
CA GLN A 185 -14.46 10.55 16.83
C GLN A 185 -15.79 10.54 16.07
N PRO A 186 -16.52 9.41 16.05
CA PRO A 186 -17.86 9.34 15.49
C PRO A 186 -18.89 10.02 16.42
N GLU A 187 -18.85 11.35 16.49
CA GLU A 187 -19.84 12.14 17.22
C GLU A 187 -21.04 12.48 16.32
N GLY A 188 -21.90 11.48 16.08
CA GLY A 188 -23.16 11.62 15.34
C GLY A 188 -23.11 11.15 13.88
N ASP A 189 -24.30 10.91 13.30
CA ASP A 189 -24.47 10.25 12.00
C ASP A 189 -23.92 11.06 10.80
N SER A 190 -23.70 12.37 10.97
CA SER A 190 -23.14 13.24 9.93
C SER A 190 -21.66 13.57 10.15
N ALA A 191 -21.01 12.99 11.16
CA ALA A 191 -19.57 13.17 11.35
C ALA A 191 -18.82 12.41 10.25
N PRO A 192 -17.72 12.96 9.68
CA PRO A 192 -16.93 12.25 8.66
C PRO A 192 -16.49 10.84 9.09
N ALA A 193 -16.18 10.65 10.38
CA ALA A 193 -15.84 9.35 10.95
C ALA A 193 -16.98 8.31 10.87
N GLY A 194 -18.24 8.74 10.82
CA GLY A 194 -19.39 7.86 10.61
C GLY A 194 -19.66 7.49 9.14
N MET A 195 -19.06 8.21 8.19
CA MET A 195 -19.30 8.05 6.75
C MET A 195 -18.29 7.12 6.05
N ILE A 196 -17.18 6.81 6.71
CA ILE A 196 -16.10 5.95 6.21
C ILE A 196 -15.76 4.92 7.28
N SER A 197 -15.66 3.63 6.95
CA SER A 197 -15.25 2.64 7.94
C SER A 197 -13.73 2.68 8.19
N VAL A 198 -13.29 1.96 9.21
CA VAL A 198 -11.86 1.71 9.46
C VAL A 198 -11.22 1.01 8.25
N LYS A 199 -11.90 0.04 7.64
CA LYS A 199 -11.42 -0.68 6.45
C LYS A 199 -11.22 0.26 5.26
N GLU A 200 -12.20 1.11 4.95
CA GLU A 200 -12.05 2.08 3.86
C GLU A 200 -10.97 3.12 4.19
N THR A 201 -10.78 3.47 5.45
CA THR A 201 -9.69 4.36 5.87
C THR A 201 -8.32 3.73 5.60
N LEU A 202 -8.12 2.46 5.98
CA LEU A 202 -6.90 1.72 5.67
C LEU A 202 -6.69 1.59 4.16
N SER A 203 -7.77 1.37 3.40
CA SER A 203 -7.73 1.35 1.93
C SER A 203 -7.36 2.71 1.35
N LEU A 204 -7.79 3.82 1.97
CA LEU A 204 -7.43 5.18 1.57
C LEU A 204 -5.94 5.46 1.78
N LEU A 205 -5.36 4.95 2.88
CA LEU A 205 -3.90 5.02 3.10
C LEU A 205 -3.14 4.32 1.96
N LEU A 206 -3.55 3.11 1.58
CA LEU A 206 -2.96 2.37 0.47
C LEU A 206 -3.14 3.12 -0.86
N ALA A 207 -4.36 3.60 -1.13
CA ALA A 207 -4.67 4.35 -2.34
C ALA A 207 -3.86 5.65 -2.47
N SER A 208 -3.51 6.28 -1.35
CA SER A 208 -2.72 7.51 -1.33
C SER A 208 -1.31 7.34 -1.91
N VAL A 209 -0.80 6.12 -1.95
CA VAL A 209 0.49 5.75 -2.58
C VAL A 209 0.29 4.90 -3.84
N GLY A 210 -0.89 4.96 -4.45
CA GLY A 210 -1.20 4.30 -5.73
C GLY A 210 -1.61 2.84 -5.62
N VAL A 211 -1.79 2.32 -4.41
CA VAL A 211 -2.24 0.93 -4.20
C VAL A 211 -3.76 0.88 -4.19
N SER A 212 -4.35 0.44 -5.31
CA SER A 212 -5.77 0.19 -5.40
C SER A 212 -6.11 -1.13 -4.72
N PHE A 213 -6.71 -1.05 -3.53
CA PHE A 213 -7.12 -2.21 -2.76
C PHE A 213 -8.64 -2.24 -2.52
N GLY A 214 -9.26 -3.35 -2.93
CA GLY A 214 -10.66 -3.66 -2.67
C GLY A 214 -10.78 -4.93 -1.83
N ALA A 215 -10.97 -4.81 -0.52
CA ALA A 215 -11.38 -5.95 0.31
C ALA A 215 -12.88 -6.20 0.17
N ALA A 216 -13.26 -7.46 0.01
CA ALA A 216 -14.64 -7.92 0.09
C ALA A 216 -15.23 -7.59 1.47
N VAL A 217 -16.51 -7.21 1.46
CA VAL A 217 -17.30 -6.90 2.67
C VAL A 217 -17.75 -8.18 3.36
N ASP A 218 -18.08 -9.22 2.58
CA ASP A 218 -18.43 -10.55 3.11
C ASP A 218 -17.27 -11.53 2.85
N PRO A 219 -16.80 -12.26 3.87
CA PRO A 219 -15.79 -13.33 3.71
C PRO A 219 -16.17 -14.40 2.68
N LYS A 220 -17.47 -14.68 2.49
CA LYS A 220 -17.93 -15.67 1.51
C LYS A 220 -17.77 -15.21 0.07
N ASP A 221 -17.60 -13.90 -0.12
CA ASP A 221 -17.33 -13.27 -1.42
C ASP A 221 -15.83 -12.95 -1.62
N ALA A 222 -14.97 -13.25 -0.63
CA ALA A 222 -13.56 -12.84 -0.63
C ALA A 222 -12.72 -13.52 -1.71
N ASP A 223 -13.03 -14.77 -2.07
CA ASP A 223 -12.25 -15.55 -3.02
C ASP A 223 -12.23 -14.97 -4.44
N ASP A 224 -13.27 -14.21 -4.83
CA ASP A 224 -13.44 -13.62 -6.17
C ASP A 224 -13.39 -12.07 -6.19
N ARG A 225 -13.37 -11.39 -5.03
CA ARG A 225 -13.50 -9.92 -4.95
C ARG A 225 -12.40 -9.18 -4.23
N ASP A 226 -11.50 -9.86 -3.51
CA ASP A 226 -10.30 -9.22 -2.97
C ASP A 226 -9.38 -8.82 -4.14
N THR A 227 -9.39 -7.54 -4.49
CA THR A 227 -8.61 -6.99 -5.61
C THR A 227 -7.45 -6.18 -5.06
N PHE A 228 -6.24 -6.51 -5.51
CA PHE A 228 -5.03 -5.75 -5.25
C PHE A 228 -4.42 -5.39 -6.60
N SER A 229 -4.31 -4.10 -6.88
CA SER A 229 -3.67 -3.59 -8.09
C SER A 229 -2.80 -2.41 -7.71
N MET A 230 -1.57 -2.42 -8.20
CA MET A 230 -0.68 -1.25 -8.16
C MET A 230 -0.21 -0.95 -9.58
N GLU A 231 -1.09 -0.94 -10.59
CA GLU A 231 -0.67 -0.55 -11.95
C GLU A 231 -0.05 0.86 -11.93
N PRO A 232 1.12 1.10 -12.55
CA PRO A 232 1.91 0.23 -13.45
C PRO A 232 2.96 -0.67 -12.76
N LEU A 233 3.07 -0.66 -11.43
CA LEU A 233 4.00 -1.53 -10.70
C LEU A 233 3.67 -3.00 -10.98
N ARG A 234 4.69 -3.75 -11.42
CA ARG A 234 4.59 -5.20 -11.64
C ARG A 234 4.37 -5.91 -10.31
N CYS A 235 3.12 -6.04 -9.96
CA CYS A 235 2.64 -6.92 -8.90
C CYS A 235 2.37 -8.33 -9.41
N ASP A 236 2.77 -8.66 -10.63
CA ASP A 236 2.55 -10.00 -11.21
C ASP A 236 3.20 -11.13 -10.38
N GLY A 237 4.12 -10.79 -9.47
CA GLY A 237 4.68 -11.69 -8.45
C GLY A 237 3.92 -11.74 -7.11
N LEU A 238 3.02 -10.78 -6.84
CA LEU A 238 2.05 -10.87 -5.76
C LEU A 238 0.95 -11.81 -6.23
N SER A 239 1.14 -13.10 -5.93
CA SER A 239 0.12 -14.12 -6.13
C SER A 239 -1.23 -13.64 -5.57
N ALA A 240 -2.34 -14.17 -6.10
CA ALA A 240 -3.67 -13.97 -5.51
C ALA A 240 -3.67 -14.22 -3.98
N ASN A 241 -2.74 -15.05 -3.49
CA ASN A 241 -2.53 -15.31 -2.08
C ASN A 241 -2.07 -14.07 -1.29
N SER A 242 -1.24 -13.19 -1.85
CA SER A 242 -0.82 -11.95 -1.17
C SER A 242 -1.95 -10.94 -1.07
N ALA A 243 -2.78 -10.81 -2.11
CA ALA A 243 -3.98 -9.96 -2.09
C ALA A 243 -4.99 -10.46 -1.05
N ARG A 244 -5.27 -11.77 -1.03
CA ARG A 244 -6.12 -12.43 -0.03
C ARG A 244 -5.56 -12.28 1.39
N TRP A 245 -4.25 -12.50 1.56
CA TRP A 245 -3.57 -12.33 2.85
C TRP A 245 -3.69 -10.88 3.36
N LEU A 246 -3.47 -9.89 2.49
CA LEU A 246 -3.60 -8.49 2.88
C LEU A 246 -5.05 -8.14 3.23
N GLY A 247 -6.01 -8.60 2.44
CA GLY A 247 -7.44 -8.39 2.69
C GLY A 247 -7.93 -9.02 3.99
N LYS A 248 -7.53 -10.26 4.26
CA LYS A 248 -7.78 -10.94 5.54
C LYS A 248 -7.24 -10.13 6.71
N ASN A 249 -5.99 -9.65 6.62
CA ASN A 249 -5.39 -8.85 7.67
C ASN A 249 -6.10 -7.51 7.89
N ILE A 250 -6.46 -6.81 6.81
CA ILE A 250 -7.20 -5.54 6.89
C ILE A 250 -8.58 -5.75 7.52
N ARG A 251 -9.35 -6.77 7.11
CA ARG A 251 -10.64 -7.11 7.72
C ARG A 251 -10.50 -7.41 9.21
N ARG A 252 -9.51 -8.23 9.57
CA ARG A 252 -9.20 -8.59 10.96
C ARG A 252 -8.97 -7.35 11.82
N VAL A 253 -8.08 -6.44 11.42
CA VAL A 253 -7.78 -5.24 12.23
C VAL A 253 -8.88 -4.17 12.17
N SER A 254 -9.78 -4.27 11.19
CA SER A 254 -10.95 -3.38 11.11
C SER A 254 -12.13 -3.85 11.96
N GLY A 255 -12.03 -5.03 12.59
CA GLY A 255 -13.14 -5.64 13.34
C GLY A 255 -14.22 -6.27 12.44
N GLU A 256 -13.92 -6.43 11.14
CA GLU A 256 -14.79 -7.05 10.12
C GLU A 256 -14.32 -8.49 9.79
N GLY A 257 -13.49 -9.09 10.64
CA GLY A 257 -12.99 -10.45 10.47
C GLY A 257 -14.13 -11.48 10.57
N ALA A 258 -14.05 -12.54 9.77
CA ALA A 258 -15.08 -13.56 9.69
C ALA A 258 -14.74 -14.86 10.41
N GLU A 259 -15.78 -15.63 10.80
CA GLU A 259 -15.65 -17.06 11.10
C GLU A 259 -15.17 -17.80 9.83
N GLY A 260 -13.88 -18.11 9.77
CA GLY A 260 -13.21 -18.65 8.57
C GLY A 260 -11.88 -17.97 8.25
N ASP A 261 -11.63 -16.79 8.83
CA ASP A 261 -10.30 -16.16 8.87
C ASP A 261 -9.40 -16.83 9.94
N ASP A 262 -9.76 -18.01 10.45
CA ASP A 262 -8.92 -18.78 11.38
C ASP A 262 -7.54 -19.07 10.78
N ASP A 263 -6.54 -19.12 11.66
CA ASP A 263 -5.10 -19.12 11.41
C ASP A 263 -4.57 -20.42 10.75
N ASN A 264 -5.21 -20.90 9.67
CA ASN A 264 -4.48 -21.66 8.67
C ASN A 264 -3.56 -20.68 7.94
N GLU A 265 -2.55 -20.17 8.65
CA GLU A 265 -1.30 -19.80 8.03
C GLU A 265 -0.87 -21.03 7.25
N ASP A 266 -0.93 -20.96 5.91
CA ASP A 266 -0.22 -21.93 5.09
C ASP A 266 1.20 -21.95 5.66
N PRO A 267 1.67 -23.09 6.23
CA PRO A 267 3.00 -23.12 6.80
C PRO A 267 3.94 -22.70 5.68
N GLU A 268 4.76 -21.69 5.96
CA GLU A 268 5.79 -21.21 5.05
C GLU A 268 6.55 -22.43 4.49
N GLY A 269 6.22 -22.82 3.25
CA GLY A 269 6.86 -23.96 2.57
C GLY A 269 6.34 -25.37 2.89
N ALA A 270 5.02 -25.62 2.93
CA ALA A 270 4.52 -27.00 2.77
C ALA A 270 5.02 -27.61 1.45
N VAL A 271 5.79 -28.66 1.60
CA VAL A 271 6.59 -29.33 0.59
C VAL A 271 5.70 -30.29 -0.19
N ASP A 272 5.52 -30.06 -1.49
CA ASP A 272 5.22 -31.15 -2.41
C ASP A 272 6.57 -31.77 -2.80
N ASP A 273 7.01 -32.75 -1.99
CA ASP A 273 8.11 -33.64 -2.33
C ASP A 273 7.62 -34.59 -3.42
N GLY A 274 7.38 -34.03 -4.62
CA GLY A 274 7.22 -34.79 -5.84
C GLY A 274 8.56 -35.45 -6.14
N GLU A 275 8.67 -36.71 -5.77
CA GLU A 275 9.76 -37.64 -6.05
C GLU A 275 10.18 -37.52 -7.53
N ASP A 276 11.31 -36.85 -7.79
CA ASP A 276 12.09 -37.07 -9.02
C ASP A 276 12.72 -38.47 -8.88
N GLU A 277 11.97 -39.52 -9.26
CA GLU A 277 12.54 -40.81 -9.59
C GLU A 277 13.41 -40.63 -10.84
N GLU A 278 14.71 -40.40 -10.63
CA GLU A 278 15.73 -40.56 -11.67
C GLU A 278 15.76 -42.03 -12.11
N ALA A 279 15.03 -42.32 -13.19
CA ALA A 279 15.24 -43.54 -13.97
C ALA A 279 16.53 -43.39 -14.79
N GLU A 280 17.67 -43.64 -14.16
CA GLU A 280 18.90 -44.01 -14.86
C GLU A 280 18.73 -45.41 -15.48
N GLU A 281 18.15 -45.49 -16.68
CA GLU A 281 18.32 -46.68 -17.52
C GLU A 281 19.62 -46.56 -18.32
N SER A 282 20.71 -46.98 -17.68
CA SER A 282 21.91 -47.42 -18.38
C SER A 282 21.67 -48.81 -18.96
N GLU A 283 21.38 -48.91 -20.26
CA GLU A 283 21.60 -50.13 -21.03
C GLU A 283 22.77 -49.92 -22.00
N ASP A 284 23.95 -50.17 -21.43
CA ASP A 284 25.12 -50.66 -22.13
C ASP A 284 24.88 -52.15 -22.41
N GLU A 285 24.76 -52.56 -23.68
CA GLU A 285 25.22 -53.86 -24.22
C GLU A 285 24.76 -54.07 -25.67
N GLY A 286 25.70 -54.28 -26.61
CA GLY A 286 25.41 -55.02 -27.84
C GLY A 286 26.19 -54.64 -29.11
N TRP A 287 27.45 -55.09 -29.17
CA TRP A 287 28.24 -55.52 -30.34
C TRP A 287 27.77 -55.21 -31.77
#